data_AF-A0A3R7WKY6-F1
#
_entry.id   AF-A0A3R7WKY6-F1
#
_cell.length_a   1.000
_cell.length_b   1.000
_cell.length_c   1.000
_cell.angle_alpha   90.00
_cell.angle_beta   90.00
_cell.angle_gamma   90.00
#
_symmetry.space_group_name_H-M   'P 1'
#
loop_
_entity.id
_entity.type
_entity.pdbx_description
1 polymer ?
#
loop_
_entity_poly.entity_id
_entity_poly.type
_entity_poly.pdbx_seq_one_letter_code
_entity_poly.pdbx_strand_id
1 'polypeptide(L)'
;MPTGLWTKVATVAAGAAAAAYVDKKLYLSHDIMTYWQHAISLLQAKYLIARNTRVADLWEELVDAMPSKVLVMFEGKKYTAVQLETEANRIAHWAMSVGLTPGSIVALLMENRPAFLTTWIGLSKVGVVAALINTHVAEEGLLHCINVSDASVVIFGAECTEQMHRVLDRLPPRISGLYATSSPPLFARSLDEELKRVSSLRPLASQRQSVSSNDMMLLIFTSGTTGWPKAARVEHQSLLGRSMVFVRAANVTPFDRLYCPLPLYHTSGGVVAVGVMLLSGCSISLARKFSTTHFWSDVRATEATMVQYIGEMCRYLLHAPPSDLDRANVVKLSEFQSLVPRVQSHTF
;
A
#
# COMPACT_ATOMS: atom_id res chain seq x y z
N MET A 1 -29.14 57.65 18.01
CA MET A 1 -28.55 56.99 16.83
C MET A 1 -27.38 56.11 17.27
N PRO A 2 -27.31 54.84 16.85
CA PRO A 2 -26.37 53.86 17.37
C PRO A 2 -25.01 53.92 16.65
N THR A 3 -24.28 55.04 16.71
CA THR A 3 -23.03 55.21 15.95
C THR A 3 -21.84 54.43 16.53
N GLY A 4 -21.76 54.26 17.86
CA GLY A 4 -20.63 53.60 18.52
C GLY A 4 -20.56 52.08 18.35
N LEU A 5 -21.69 51.41 18.06
CA LEU A 5 -21.71 49.97 17.81
C LEU A 5 -21.13 49.64 16.43
N TRP A 6 -21.52 50.39 15.41
CA TRP A 6 -21.04 50.22 14.03
C TRP A 6 -19.54 50.46 13.91
N THR A 7 -18.99 51.46 14.61
CA THR A 7 -17.54 51.69 14.62
C THR A 7 -16.76 50.54 15.26
N LYS A 8 -17.25 49.98 16.37
CA LYS A 8 -16.62 48.81 17.02
C LYS A 8 -16.68 47.57 16.14
N VAL A 9 -17.82 47.32 15.48
CA VAL A 9 -17.98 46.21 14.53
C VAL A 9 -17.03 46.37 13.33
N ALA A 10 -16.90 47.58 12.78
CA ALA A 10 -15.99 47.87 11.68
C ALA A 10 -14.52 47.66 12.06
N THR A 11 -14.09 48.08 13.25
CA THR A 11 -12.72 47.87 13.73
C THR A 11 -12.39 46.39 13.93
N VAL A 12 -13.32 45.60 14.49
CA VAL A 12 -13.15 44.15 14.64
C VAL A 12 -13.07 43.46 13.28
N ALA A 13 -13.94 43.83 12.33
CA ALA A 13 -13.93 43.28 10.98
C ALA A 13 -12.64 43.60 10.22
N ALA A 14 -12.13 44.84 10.32
CA ALA A 14 -10.86 45.24 9.71
C ALA A 14 -9.66 44.49 10.30
N GLY A 15 -9.63 44.30 11.63
CA GLY A 15 -8.61 43.49 12.30
C GLY A 15 -8.63 42.03 11.86
N ALA A 16 -9.83 41.42 11.76
CA ALA A 16 -9.98 40.06 11.26
C ALA A 16 -9.56 39.90 9.79
N ALA A 17 -9.91 40.88 8.94
CA ALA A 17 -9.49 40.89 7.53
C ALA A 17 -7.97 41.04 7.36
N ALA A 18 -7.33 41.89 8.16
CA ALA A 18 -5.88 42.04 8.17
C ALA A 18 -5.18 40.77 8.65
N ALA A 19 -5.68 40.14 9.72
CA ALA A 19 -5.16 38.87 10.21
C ALA A 19 -5.31 37.75 9.16
N ALA A 20 -6.47 37.64 8.51
CA ALA A 20 -6.70 36.68 7.44
C ALA A 20 -5.80 36.93 6.21
N TYR A 21 -5.53 38.20 5.87
CA TYR A 21 -4.61 38.55 4.79
C TYR A 21 -3.16 38.17 5.13
N VAL A 22 -2.71 38.44 6.36
CA VAL A 22 -1.37 38.04 6.84
C VAL A 22 -1.25 36.53 6.87
N ASP A 23 -2.26 35.83 7.39
CA ASP A 23 -2.31 34.37 7.43
C ASP A 23 -2.27 33.75 6.03
N LYS A 24 -3.04 34.29 5.08
CA LYS A 24 -3.02 33.84 3.67
C LYS A 24 -1.68 34.14 2.98
N LYS A 25 -1.00 35.22 3.35
CA LYS A 25 0.29 35.62 2.75
C LYS A 25 1.47 34.85 3.33
N LEU A 26 1.41 34.51 4.62
CA LEU A 26 2.50 33.86 5.36
C LEU A 26 2.24 32.38 5.67
N TYR A 27 1.06 31.86 5.33
CA TYR A 27 0.64 30.47 5.57
C TYR A 27 0.74 30.02 7.04
N LEU A 28 0.62 30.94 8.00
CA LEU A 28 0.87 30.66 9.43
C LEU A 28 -0.06 29.58 10.01
N SER A 29 -1.36 29.66 9.75
CA SER A 29 -2.34 28.66 10.21
C SER A 29 -2.14 27.30 9.55
N HIS A 30 -1.79 27.29 8.26
CA HIS A 30 -1.42 26.10 7.52
C HIS A 30 -0.18 25.43 8.12
N ASP A 31 0.86 26.20 8.40
CA ASP A 31 2.10 25.71 8.98
C ASP A 31 1.86 25.18 10.40
N ILE A 32 1.15 25.91 11.25
CA ILE A 32 0.78 25.47 12.60
C ILE A 32 -0.02 24.16 12.55
N MET A 33 -1.03 24.08 11.68
CA MET A 33 -1.83 22.87 11.50
C MET A 33 -0.96 21.70 11.02
N THR A 34 -0.05 21.95 10.08
CA THR A 34 0.88 20.95 9.55
C THR A 34 1.81 20.42 10.64
N TYR A 35 2.46 21.30 11.41
CA TYR A 35 3.29 20.90 12.55
C TYR A 35 2.50 20.13 13.61
N TRP A 36 1.26 20.56 13.88
CA TRP A 36 0.37 19.87 14.82
C TRP A 36 0.00 18.46 14.35
N GLN A 37 -0.39 18.30 13.08
CA GLN A 37 -0.68 16.99 12.48
C GLN A 37 0.56 16.09 12.48
N HIS A 38 1.75 16.64 12.21
CA HIS A 38 3.01 15.90 12.33
C HIS A 38 3.27 15.45 13.77
N ALA A 39 3.09 16.33 14.76
CA ALA A 39 3.27 15.98 16.17
C ALA A 39 2.33 14.84 16.60
N ILE A 40 1.04 14.91 16.21
CA ILE A 40 0.08 13.83 16.48
C ILE A 40 0.49 12.54 15.75
N SER A 41 0.93 12.63 14.49
CA SER A 41 1.41 11.47 13.72
C SER A 41 2.54 10.74 14.46
N LEU A 42 3.51 11.50 15.00
CA LEU A 42 4.63 10.96 15.75
C LEU A 42 4.16 10.29 17.06
N LEU A 43 3.21 10.90 17.77
CA LEU A 43 2.66 10.32 19.01
C LEU A 43 1.91 9.01 18.73
N GLN A 44 1.08 8.98 17.68
CA GLN A 44 0.35 7.76 17.30
C GLN A 44 1.30 6.65 16.82
N ALA A 45 2.29 6.99 16.00
CA ALA A 45 3.31 6.03 15.58
C ALA A 45 4.06 5.46 16.79
N LYS A 46 4.50 6.31 17.73
CA LYS A 46 5.14 5.88 18.98
C LYS A 46 4.24 4.99 19.83
N TYR A 47 2.95 5.29 19.91
CA TYR A 47 1.98 4.46 20.64
C TYR A 47 1.85 3.05 20.02
N LEU A 48 1.74 2.96 18.70
CA LEU A 48 1.65 1.66 18.01
C LEU A 48 2.93 0.85 18.15
N ILE A 49 4.10 1.50 18.06
CA ILE A 49 5.41 0.88 18.28
C ILE A 49 5.54 0.38 19.73
N ALA A 50 5.13 1.19 20.71
CA ALA A 50 5.17 0.80 22.13
C ALA A 50 4.25 -0.39 22.44
N ARG A 51 3.12 -0.52 21.72
CA ARG A 51 2.23 -1.70 21.76
C ARG A 51 2.77 -2.92 21.04
N ASN A 52 3.95 -2.83 20.43
CA ASN A 52 4.52 -3.86 19.58
C ASN A 52 3.57 -4.26 18.43
N THR A 53 2.87 -3.28 17.86
CA THR A 53 1.84 -3.52 16.84
C THR A 53 2.47 -3.99 15.54
N ARG A 54 1.97 -5.10 14.99
CA ARG A 54 2.38 -5.65 13.70
C ARG A 54 1.32 -5.37 12.65
N VAL A 55 1.67 -5.54 11.38
CA VAL A 55 0.73 -5.35 10.26
C VAL A 55 -0.49 -6.28 10.37
N ALA A 56 -0.28 -7.53 10.79
CA ALA A 56 -1.36 -8.47 11.04
C ALA A 56 -2.32 -8.00 12.14
N ASP A 57 -1.80 -7.34 13.19
CA ASP A 57 -2.62 -6.83 14.30
C ASP A 57 -3.53 -5.70 13.82
N LEU A 58 -2.98 -4.73 13.05
CA LEU A 58 -3.80 -3.66 12.45
C LEU A 58 -4.84 -4.19 11.47
N TRP A 59 -4.46 -5.19 10.66
CA TRP A 59 -5.39 -5.81 9.72
C TRP A 59 -6.55 -6.48 10.45
N GLU A 60 -6.27 -7.24 11.50
CA GLU A 60 -7.30 -7.89 12.32
C GLU A 60 -8.20 -6.86 13.02
N GLU A 61 -7.62 -5.81 13.62
CA GLU A 61 -8.37 -4.69 14.22
C GLU A 61 -9.28 -4.00 13.19
N LEU A 62 -8.78 -3.76 11.96
CA LEU A 62 -9.54 -3.17 10.86
C LEU A 62 -10.72 -4.05 10.43
N VAL A 63 -10.49 -5.35 10.26
CA VAL A 63 -11.53 -6.31 9.85
C VAL A 63 -12.61 -6.43 10.93
N ASP A 64 -12.21 -6.47 12.20
CA ASP A 64 -13.14 -6.59 13.33
C ASP A 64 -13.99 -5.31 13.48
N ALA A 65 -13.39 -4.13 13.27
CA ALA A 65 -14.11 -2.87 13.33
C ALA A 65 -15.06 -2.65 12.13
N MET A 66 -14.68 -3.13 10.94
CA MET A 66 -15.37 -2.81 9.68
C MET A 66 -15.50 -4.01 8.73
N PRO A 67 -16.15 -5.11 9.14
CA PRO A 67 -16.13 -6.38 8.39
C PRO A 67 -16.72 -6.29 6.99
N SER A 68 -17.76 -5.46 6.81
CA SER A 68 -18.46 -5.25 5.54
C SER A 68 -17.87 -4.12 4.69
N LYS A 69 -16.84 -3.40 5.18
CA LYS A 69 -16.23 -2.30 4.42
C LYS A 69 -15.54 -2.87 3.18
N VAL A 70 -15.82 -2.29 2.02
CA VAL A 70 -15.05 -2.54 0.80
C VAL A 70 -13.66 -1.94 0.99
N LEU A 71 -12.63 -2.76 1.11
CA LEU A 71 -11.25 -2.32 1.26
C LEU A 71 -10.52 -2.27 -0.08
N VAL A 72 -10.84 -3.16 -1.01
CA VAL A 72 -10.19 -3.20 -2.32
C VAL A 72 -11.24 -3.21 -3.43
N MET A 73 -11.03 -2.38 -4.44
CA MET A 73 -11.74 -2.41 -5.72
C MET A 73 -10.72 -2.74 -6.81
N PHE A 74 -11.00 -3.75 -7.62
CA PHE A 74 -10.07 -4.22 -8.64
C PHE A 74 -10.85 -4.83 -9.81
N GLU A 75 -10.59 -4.37 -11.02
CA GLU A 75 -11.18 -4.89 -12.27
C GLU A 75 -12.71 -5.06 -12.20
N GLY A 76 -13.40 -4.03 -11.72
CA GLY A 76 -14.87 -4.01 -11.58
C GLY A 76 -15.43 -4.80 -10.40
N LYS A 77 -14.60 -5.50 -9.63
CA LYS A 77 -15.00 -6.24 -8.42
C LYS A 77 -14.70 -5.45 -7.16
N LYS A 78 -15.54 -5.65 -6.13
CA LYS A 78 -15.41 -5.05 -4.80
C LYS A 78 -15.15 -6.17 -3.79
N TYR A 79 -14.14 -5.98 -2.95
CA TYR A 79 -13.71 -6.94 -1.95
C TYR A 79 -13.88 -6.34 -0.56
N THR A 80 -14.70 -6.98 0.26
CA THR A 80 -14.92 -6.56 1.65
C THR A 80 -13.79 -7.01 2.56
N ALA A 81 -13.66 -6.37 3.72
CA ALA A 81 -12.66 -6.71 4.73
C ALA A 81 -12.73 -8.19 5.12
N VAL A 82 -13.93 -8.73 5.37
CA VAL A 82 -14.12 -10.15 5.73
C VAL A 82 -13.78 -11.12 4.58
N GLN A 83 -14.03 -10.74 3.32
CA GLN A 83 -13.63 -11.56 2.17
C GLN A 83 -12.12 -11.64 2.04
N LEU A 84 -11.43 -10.51 2.18
CA LEU A 84 -9.97 -10.46 2.14
C LEU A 84 -9.34 -11.17 3.35
N GLU A 85 -9.94 -11.05 4.54
CA GLU A 85 -9.49 -11.78 5.75
C GLU A 85 -9.61 -13.29 5.56
N THR A 86 -10.71 -13.76 4.95
CA THR A 86 -10.91 -15.19 4.66
C THR A 86 -9.78 -15.74 3.80
N GLU A 87 -9.38 -15.02 2.75
CA GLU A 87 -8.28 -15.41 1.88
C GLU A 87 -6.91 -15.30 2.57
N ALA A 88 -6.69 -14.23 3.35
CA ALA A 88 -5.45 -14.07 4.12
C ALA A 88 -5.29 -15.18 5.18
N ASN A 89 -6.38 -15.61 5.82
CA ASN A 89 -6.37 -16.73 6.75
C ASN A 89 -6.00 -18.05 6.05
N ARG A 90 -6.52 -18.30 4.84
CA ARG A 90 -6.14 -19.48 4.05
C ARG A 90 -4.65 -19.47 3.75
N ILE A 91 -4.10 -18.32 3.34
CA ILE A 91 -2.65 -18.19 3.10
C ILE A 91 -1.86 -18.49 4.38
N ALA A 92 -2.31 -17.99 5.53
CA ALA A 92 -1.64 -18.24 6.81
C ALA A 92 -1.59 -19.72 7.17
N HIS A 93 -2.72 -20.44 7.03
CA HIS A 93 -2.78 -21.88 7.28
C HIS A 93 -1.99 -22.68 6.24
N TRP A 94 -2.03 -22.27 4.97
CA TRP A 94 -1.19 -22.86 3.94
C TRP A 94 0.29 -22.72 4.29
N ALA A 95 0.75 -21.53 4.69
CA ALA A 95 2.14 -21.28 5.06
C ALA A 95 2.60 -22.21 6.19
N MET A 96 1.80 -22.35 7.24
CA MET A 96 2.07 -23.31 8.32
C MET A 96 2.08 -24.77 7.83
N SER A 97 1.14 -25.15 6.95
CA SER A 97 1.04 -26.52 6.43
C SER A 97 2.24 -26.95 5.59
N VAL A 98 2.94 -26.00 4.97
CA VAL A 98 4.15 -26.25 4.17
C VAL A 98 5.43 -26.02 4.99
N GLY A 99 5.30 -25.91 6.32
CA GLY A 99 6.41 -25.86 7.27
C GLY A 99 7.06 -24.49 7.45
N LEU A 100 6.43 -23.40 6.99
CA LEU A 100 6.96 -22.06 7.21
C LEU A 100 6.72 -21.62 8.66
N THR A 101 7.78 -21.15 9.30
CA THR A 101 7.79 -20.62 10.66
C THR A 101 8.06 -19.12 10.66
N PRO A 102 7.81 -18.40 11.78
CA PRO A 102 8.20 -17.00 11.90
C PRO A 102 9.64 -16.74 11.45
N GLY A 103 9.85 -15.72 10.61
CA GLY A 103 11.13 -15.39 10.00
C GLY A 103 11.44 -16.11 8.68
N SER A 104 10.69 -17.14 8.30
CA SER A 104 10.79 -17.73 6.95
C SER A 104 10.48 -16.67 5.89
N ILE A 105 11.07 -16.81 4.71
CA ILE A 105 10.93 -15.83 3.62
C ILE A 105 10.29 -16.50 2.40
N VAL A 106 9.23 -15.88 1.89
CA VAL A 106 8.54 -16.28 0.66
C VAL A 106 8.77 -15.23 -0.40
N ALA A 107 9.34 -15.62 -1.54
CA ALA A 107 9.43 -14.76 -2.72
C ALA A 107 8.06 -14.65 -3.37
N LEU A 108 7.57 -13.42 -3.54
CA LEU A 108 6.27 -13.11 -4.15
C LEU A 108 6.51 -12.35 -5.45
N LEU A 109 6.18 -13.00 -6.57
CA LEU A 109 6.35 -12.47 -7.94
C LEU A 109 4.99 -12.40 -8.63
N MET A 110 4.30 -11.27 -8.50
CA MET A 110 2.90 -11.15 -8.92
C MET A 110 2.55 -9.69 -9.21
N GLU A 111 1.77 -9.44 -10.26
CA GLU A 111 1.20 -8.13 -10.55
C GLU A 111 0.14 -7.74 -9.50
N ASN A 112 -0.18 -6.45 -9.47
CA ASN A 112 -1.22 -5.91 -8.62
C ASN A 112 -2.55 -6.67 -8.79
N ARG A 113 -3.00 -7.28 -7.70
CA ARG A 113 -4.31 -7.92 -7.55
C ARG A 113 -4.63 -8.10 -6.06
N PRO A 114 -5.90 -8.35 -5.68
CA PRO A 114 -6.27 -8.65 -4.30
C PRO A 114 -5.47 -9.80 -3.68
N ALA A 115 -5.17 -10.85 -4.46
CA ALA A 115 -4.38 -11.99 -3.99
C ALA A 115 -2.94 -11.61 -3.60
N PHE A 116 -2.35 -10.55 -4.16
CA PHE A 116 -1.05 -10.03 -3.72
C PHE A 116 -1.14 -9.56 -2.27
N LEU A 117 -2.15 -8.71 -1.98
CA LEU A 117 -2.39 -8.16 -0.66
C LEU A 117 -2.69 -9.28 0.35
N THR A 118 -3.63 -10.18 0.03
CA THR A 118 -4.01 -11.26 0.95
C THR A 118 -2.88 -12.26 1.17
N THR A 119 -2.02 -12.49 0.17
CA THR A 119 -0.80 -13.29 0.34
C THR A 119 0.14 -12.64 1.35
N TRP A 120 0.48 -11.36 1.16
CA TRP A 120 1.36 -10.66 2.10
C TRP A 120 0.77 -10.59 3.53
N ILE A 121 -0.50 -10.23 3.67
CA ILE A 121 -1.17 -10.17 4.97
C ILE A 121 -1.21 -11.55 5.62
N GLY A 122 -1.58 -12.59 4.87
CA GLY A 122 -1.66 -13.96 5.36
C GLY A 122 -0.33 -14.49 5.88
N LEU A 123 0.76 -14.25 5.14
CA LEU A 123 2.12 -14.57 5.59
C LEU A 123 2.46 -13.82 6.90
N SER A 124 2.12 -12.53 6.97
CA SER A 124 2.37 -11.70 8.15
C SER A 124 1.63 -12.18 9.40
N LYS A 125 0.45 -12.82 9.25
CA LYS A 125 -0.35 -13.34 10.38
C LYS A 125 0.31 -14.50 11.12
N VAL A 126 1.27 -15.16 10.48
CA VAL A 126 2.09 -16.26 11.04
C VAL A 126 3.59 -15.91 11.10
N GLY A 127 3.90 -14.62 10.99
CA GLY A 127 5.27 -14.11 11.12
C GLY A 127 6.21 -14.41 9.95
N VAL A 128 5.67 -14.83 8.80
CA VAL A 128 6.44 -15.10 7.58
C VAL A 128 6.64 -13.80 6.80
N VAL A 129 7.84 -13.61 6.29
CA VAL A 129 8.27 -12.42 5.55
C VAL A 129 8.00 -12.61 4.06
N ALA A 130 7.47 -11.57 3.40
CA ALA A 130 7.31 -11.58 1.94
C ALA A 130 8.45 -10.79 1.26
N ALA A 131 9.16 -11.42 0.33
CA ALA A 131 10.11 -10.77 -0.55
C ALA A 131 9.40 -10.37 -1.85
N LEU A 132 9.14 -9.09 -2.03
CA LEU A 132 8.31 -8.58 -3.13
C LEU A 132 9.18 -8.32 -4.36
N ILE A 133 9.14 -9.23 -5.32
CA ILE A 133 9.99 -9.19 -6.51
C ILE A 133 9.25 -8.47 -7.65
N ASN A 134 9.98 -7.59 -8.34
CA ASN A 134 9.50 -6.89 -9.52
C ASN A 134 9.25 -7.88 -10.68
N THR A 135 8.04 -7.88 -11.22
CA THR A 135 7.61 -8.78 -12.31
C THR A 135 8.29 -8.52 -13.65
N HIS A 136 8.97 -7.38 -13.81
CA HIS A 136 9.77 -7.04 -14.99
C HIS A 136 11.22 -7.52 -14.93
N VAL A 137 11.67 -8.01 -13.78
CA VAL A 137 13.03 -8.57 -13.64
C VAL A 137 13.01 -10.02 -14.08
N ALA A 138 13.94 -10.40 -14.95
CA ALA A 138 14.04 -11.74 -15.52
C ALA A 138 15.45 -12.32 -15.38
N GLU A 139 15.56 -13.63 -15.61
CA GLU A 139 16.84 -14.35 -15.76
C GLU A 139 17.79 -14.10 -14.58
N GLU A 140 19.00 -13.62 -14.83
CA GLU A 140 20.01 -13.35 -13.80
C GLU A 140 19.50 -12.40 -12.70
N GLY A 141 18.68 -11.41 -13.07
CA GLY A 141 18.13 -10.48 -12.09
C GLY A 141 17.13 -11.14 -11.16
N LEU A 142 16.32 -12.06 -11.70
CA LEU A 142 15.33 -12.79 -10.92
C LEU A 142 16.04 -13.78 -9.99
N LEU A 143 17.02 -14.52 -10.51
CA LEU A 143 17.87 -15.41 -9.71
C LEU A 143 18.59 -14.64 -8.61
N HIS A 144 19.13 -13.45 -8.91
CA HIS A 144 19.76 -12.59 -7.91
C HIS A 144 18.77 -12.21 -6.80
N CYS A 145 17.55 -11.77 -7.15
CA CYS A 145 16.55 -11.38 -6.16
C CYS A 145 16.14 -12.56 -5.27
N ILE A 146 15.86 -13.72 -5.88
CA ILE A 146 15.56 -14.96 -5.14
C ILE A 146 16.75 -15.32 -4.25
N ASN A 147 17.98 -15.22 -4.76
CA ASN A 147 19.16 -15.62 -4.02
C ASN A 147 19.42 -14.72 -2.81
N VAL A 148 19.38 -13.40 -2.99
CA VAL A 148 19.64 -12.41 -1.92
C VAL A 148 18.48 -12.33 -0.93
N SER A 149 17.26 -12.68 -1.33
CA SER A 149 16.12 -12.73 -0.39
C SER A 149 16.24 -13.81 0.67
N ASP A 150 17.06 -14.84 0.44
CA ASP A 150 17.07 -16.07 1.21
C ASP A 150 15.69 -16.76 1.32
N ALA A 151 14.83 -16.56 0.30
CA ALA A 151 13.54 -17.23 0.24
C ALA A 151 13.69 -18.75 0.19
N SER A 152 12.75 -19.45 0.82
CA SER A 152 12.61 -20.92 0.79
C SER A 152 11.43 -21.39 -0.07
N VAL A 153 10.50 -20.49 -0.40
CA VAL A 153 9.33 -20.77 -1.25
C VAL A 153 9.13 -19.62 -2.22
N VAL A 154 8.66 -19.91 -3.43
CA VAL A 154 8.25 -18.91 -4.42
C VAL A 154 6.75 -19.04 -4.71
N ILE A 155 6.03 -17.93 -4.59
CA ILE A 155 4.67 -17.75 -5.09
C ILE A 155 4.73 -16.84 -6.30
N PHE A 156 4.13 -17.25 -7.42
CA PHE A 156 4.10 -16.43 -8.62
C PHE A 156 2.73 -16.38 -9.31
N GLY A 157 2.47 -15.26 -9.98
CA GLY A 157 1.31 -15.09 -10.86
C GLY A 157 1.46 -15.87 -12.16
N ALA A 158 0.35 -16.30 -12.78
CA ALA A 158 0.38 -16.96 -14.09
C ALA A 158 1.12 -16.14 -15.16
N GLU A 159 1.07 -14.81 -15.08
CA GLU A 159 1.81 -13.86 -15.93
C GLU A 159 3.33 -13.92 -15.77
N CYS A 160 3.83 -14.60 -14.73
CA CYS A 160 5.25 -14.77 -14.45
C CYS A 160 5.77 -16.18 -14.77
N THR A 161 4.93 -17.03 -15.38
CA THR A 161 5.26 -18.43 -15.69
C THR A 161 6.52 -18.55 -16.55
N GLU A 162 6.60 -17.78 -17.62
CA GLU A 162 7.75 -17.81 -18.54
C GLU A 162 9.04 -17.34 -17.86
N GLN A 163 8.99 -16.26 -17.06
CA GLN A 163 10.17 -15.81 -16.31
C GLN A 163 10.65 -16.88 -15.32
N MET A 164 9.72 -17.54 -14.63
CA MET A 164 10.07 -18.62 -13.68
C MET A 164 10.62 -19.85 -14.38
N HIS A 165 10.05 -20.24 -15.52
CA HIS A 165 10.53 -21.39 -16.29
C HIS A 165 12.00 -21.22 -16.71
N ARG A 166 12.39 -20.03 -17.17
CA ARG A 166 13.78 -19.73 -17.61
C ARG A 166 14.84 -19.88 -16.53
N VAL A 167 14.46 -19.83 -15.26
CA VAL A 167 15.40 -19.90 -14.13
C VAL A 167 15.28 -21.18 -13.32
N LEU A 168 14.35 -22.08 -13.70
CA LEU A 168 13.96 -23.27 -12.93
C LEU A 168 15.17 -24.13 -12.54
N ASP A 169 16.00 -24.49 -13.51
CA ASP A 169 17.17 -25.37 -13.30
C ASP A 169 18.31 -24.72 -12.52
N ARG A 170 18.18 -23.42 -12.23
CA ARG A 170 19.19 -22.60 -11.56
C ARG A 170 18.71 -22.05 -10.22
N LEU A 171 17.51 -22.44 -9.79
CA LEU A 171 16.98 -22.05 -8.49
C LEU A 171 17.87 -22.59 -7.36
N PRO A 172 18.09 -21.82 -6.29
CA PRO A 172 18.85 -22.29 -5.15
C PRO A 172 18.23 -23.56 -4.53
N PRO A 173 19.03 -24.55 -4.09
CA PRO A 173 18.50 -25.81 -3.52
C PRO A 173 17.58 -25.66 -2.32
N ARG A 174 17.65 -24.52 -1.61
CA ARG A 174 16.77 -24.20 -0.48
C ARG A 174 15.32 -23.89 -0.89
N ILE A 175 15.05 -23.66 -2.18
CA ILE A 175 13.68 -23.46 -2.67
C ILE A 175 12.97 -24.81 -2.62
N SER A 176 12.16 -25.00 -1.59
CA SER A 176 11.44 -26.24 -1.31
C SER A 176 10.08 -26.31 -2.01
N GLY A 177 9.61 -25.22 -2.60
CA GLY A 177 8.34 -25.20 -3.31
C GLY A 177 8.13 -24.02 -4.25
N LEU A 178 7.53 -24.32 -5.39
CA LEU A 178 7.02 -23.37 -6.37
C LEU A 178 5.50 -23.46 -6.42
N TYR A 179 4.84 -22.32 -6.26
CA TYR A 179 3.38 -22.22 -6.25
C TYR A 179 2.92 -21.13 -7.21
N ALA A 180 2.01 -21.49 -8.10
CA ALA A 180 1.43 -20.59 -9.09
C ALA A 180 -0.04 -20.30 -8.76
N THR A 181 -0.48 -19.08 -9.05
CA THR A 181 -1.90 -18.69 -8.96
C THR A 181 -2.60 -18.81 -10.32
N SER A 182 -3.92 -19.02 -10.29
CA SER A 182 -4.84 -19.11 -11.43
C SER A 182 -4.62 -20.32 -12.35
N SER A 183 -3.50 -20.39 -13.05
CA SER A 183 -3.21 -21.45 -14.03
C SER A 183 -1.79 -21.98 -13.79
N PRO A 184 -1.62 -23.03 -12.98
CA PRO A 184 -0.30 -23.55 -12.65
C PRO A 184 0.38 -24.23 -13.84
N PRO A 185 1.66 -23.95 -14.11
CA PRO A 185 2.46 -24.77 -15.03
C PRO A 185 2.84 -26.12 -14.39
N LEU A 186 3.27 -27.08 -15.20
CA LEU A 186 3.63 -28.44 -14.75
C LEU A 186 4.72 -28.47 -13.66
N PHE A 187 5.62 -27.49 -13.64
CA PHE A 187 6.72 -27.41 -12.68
C PHE A 187 6.34 -26.77 -11.33
N ALA A 188 5.09 -26.33 -11.15
CA ALA A 188 4.63 -25.66 -9.94
C ALA A 188 3.28 -26.21 -9.47
N ARG A 189 3.05 -26.12 -8.15
CA ARG A 189 1.75 -26.47 -7.56
C ARG A 189 0.76 -25.34 -7.72
N SER A 190 -0.53 -25.68 -7.81
CA SER A 190 -1.61 -24.67 -7.76
C SER A 190 -1.77 -24.15 -6.33
N LEU A 191 -1.46 -22.87 -6.10
CA LEU A 191 -1.74 -22.25 -4.80
C LEU A 191 -3.26 -22.24 -4.55
N ASP A 192 -4.06 -21.93 -5.57
CA ASP A 192 -5.52 -21.82 -5.43
C ASP A 192 -6.17 -23.13 -5.01
N GLU A 193 -5.66 -24.29 -5.46
CA GLU A 193 -6.17 -25.60 -5.00
C GLU A 193 -5.71 -25.96 -3.59
N GLU A 194 -4.48 -25.59 -3.20
CA GLU A 194 -3.99 -25.82 -1.83
C GLU A 194 -4.78 -24.96 -0.83
N LEU A 195 -5.11 -23.72 -1.19
CA LEU A 195 -5.88 -22.81 -0.32
C LEU A 195 -7.31 -23.29 -0.03
N LYS A 196 -7.91 -24.08 -0.94
CA LYS A 196 -9.23 -24.70 -0.70
C LYS A 196 -9.19 -25.78 0.38
N ARG A 197 -8.03 -26.39 0.62
CA ARG A 197 -7.85 -27.54 1.53
C ARG A 197 -7.47 -27.14 2.96
N VAL A 198 -7.19 -25.86 3.18
CA VAL A 198 -6.79 -25.33 4.49
C VAL A 198 -7.91 -24.50 5.11
N SER A 199 -7.79 -24.27 6.43
CA SER A 199 -8.77 -23.49 7.19
C SER A 199 -8.81 -22.03 6.71
N SER A 200 -10.00 -21.44 6.74
CA SER A 200 -10.21 -20.01 6.55
C SER A 200 -10.42 -19.25 7.87
N LEU A 201 -10.32 -19.94 9.01
CA LEU A 201 -10.41 -19.32 10.33
C LEU A 201 -9.13 -18.57 10.65
N ARG A 202 -9.26 -17.48 11.40
CA ARG A 202 -8.12 -16.68 11.84
C ARG A 202 -7.11 -17.57 12.60
N PRO A 203 -5.81 -17.57 12.22
CA PRO A 203 -4.79 -18.27 12.99
C PRO A 203 -4.67 -17.63 14.38
N LEU A 204 -4.30 -18.43 15.39
CA LEU A 204 -4.10 -17.92 16.75
C LEU A 204 -2.96 -16.89 16.75
N ALA A 205 -3.12 -15.80 17.50
CA ALA A 205 -2.07 -14.77 17.64
C ALA A 205 -0.75 -15.34 18.19
N SER A 206 -0.80 -16.46 18.93
CA SER A 206 0.39 -17.19 19.40
C SER A 206 1.31 -17.66 18.27
N GLN A 207 0.79 -17.86 17.05
CA GLN A 207 1.59 -18.26 15.89
C GLN A 207 2.63 -17.21 15.48
N ARG A 208 2.41 -15.94 15.87
CA ARG A 208 3.34 -14.82 15.61
C ARG A 208 3.88 -14.17 16.89
N GLN A 209 3.79 -14.85 18.05
CA GLN A 209 4.17 -14.26 19.34
C GLN A 209 5.65 -13.88 19.43
N SER A 210 6.53 -14.61 18.74
CA SER A 210 7.97 -14.36 18.71
C SER A 210 8.36 -13.17 17.83
N VAL A 211 7.44 -12.68 16.99
CA VAL A 211 7.68 -11.55 16.09
C VAL A 211 7.51 -10.25 16.86
N SER A 212 8.43 -9.32 16.66
CA SER A 212 8.39 -7.95 17.13
C SER A 212 8.01 -6.99 16.00
N SER A 213 7.48 -5.83 16.36
CA SER A 213 7.25 -4.71 15.42
C SER A 213 8.56 -4.18 14.81
N ASN A 214 9.70 -4.46 15.44
CA ASN A 214 11.04 -4.18 14.92
C ASN A 214 11.53 -5.24 13.92
N ASP A 215 10.86 -6.39 13.83
CA ASP A 215 11.28 -7.43 12.91
C ASP A 215 10.89 -7.08 11.47
N MET A 216 11.68 -7.62 10.56
CA MET A 216 11.48 -7.51 9.13
C MET A 216 10.17 -8.20 8.74
N MET A 217 9.34 -7.52 7.96
CA MET A 217 8.10 -8.07 7.41
C MET A 217 8.11 -8.17 5.88
N LEU A 218 8.91 -7.33 5.23
CA LEU A 218 9.06 -7.30 3.79
C LEU A 218 10.52 -7.15 3.39
N LEU A 219 10.85 -7.74 2.25
CA LEU A 219 11.99 -7.32 1.43
C LEU A 219 11.46 -6.64 0.16
N ILE A 220 11.96 -5.45 -0.14
CA ILE A 220 11.63 -4.71 -1.36
C ILE A 220 12.90 -4.51 -2.16
N PHE A 221 12.87 -4.88 -3.44
CA PHE A 221 14.04 -4.76 -4.31
C PHE A 221 14.10 -3.39 -4.96
N THR A 222 15.23 -2.71 -4.80
CA THR A 222 15.51 -1.40 -5.39
C THR A 222 16.68 -1.49 -6.35
N SER A 223 16.67 -0.68 -7.41
CA SER A 223 17.79 -0.60 -8.36
C SER A 223 19.08 -0.22 -7.61
N GLY A 224 20.05 -1.13 -7.57
CA GLY A 224 21.34 -0.87 -6.96
C GLY A 224 22.24 -0.06 -7.88
N THR A 225 23.10 0.77 -7.30
CA THR A 225 24.15 1.51 -8.03
C THR A 225 25.15 0.59 -8.74
N THR A 226 25.25 -0.67 -8.30
CA THR A 226 26.10 -1.72 -8.84
C THR A 226 25.43 -2.53 -9.96
N GLY A 227 24.25 -2.11 -10.44
CA GLY A 227 23.47 -2.77 -11.49
C GLY A 227 22.50 -3.84 -11.00
N TRP A 228 22.83 -4.55 -9.91
CA TRP A 228 21.96 -5.58 -9.33
C TRP A 228 20.99 -5.03 -8.28
N PRO A 229 19.74 -5.52 -8.22
CA PRO A 229 18.76 -5.07 -7.22
C PRO A 229 19.18 -5.40 -5.78
N LYS A 230 19.09 -4.43 -4.87
CA LYS A 230 19.35 -4.63 -3.43
C LYS A 230 18.07 -4.97 -2.70
N ALA A 231 18.12 -5.94 -1.77
CA ALA A 231 16.99 -6.29 -0.91
C ALA A 231 16.90 -5.31 0.27
N ALA A 232 16.05 -4.29 0.15
CA ALA A 232 15.78 -3.35 1.24
C ALA A 232 14.84 -3.98 2.27
N ARG A 233 15.29 -4.06 3.52
CA ARG A 233 14.50 -4.56 4.64
C ARG A 233 13.47 -3.52 5.04
N VAL A 234 12.24 -3.95 5.26
CA VAL A 234 11.17 -3.11 5.81
C VAL A 234 10.59 -3.82 7.03
N GLU A 235 10.68 -3.16 8.16
CA GLU A 235 10.13 -3.60 9.44
C GLU A 235 8.65 -3.21 9.56
N HIS A 236 7.91 -3.88 10.45
CA HIS A 236 6.51 -3.50 10.70
C HIS A 236 6.38 -2.04 11.14
N GLN A 237 7.19 -1.60 12.11
CA GLN A 237 7.17 -0.22 12.60
C GLN A 237 7.45 0.83 11.51
N SER A 238 8.28 0.49 10.52
CA SER A 238 8.65 1.38 9.42
C SER A 238 7.44 1.67 8.53
N LEU A 239 6.57 0.69 8.29
CA LEU A 239 5.31 0.93 7.58
C LEU A 239 4.37 1.82 8.39
N LEU A 240 4.25 1.57 9.69
CA LEU A 240 3.38 2.35 10.57
C LEU A 240 3.78 3.82 10.59
N GLY A 241 5.05 4.10 10.84
CA GLY A 241 5.57 5.47 10.91
C GLY A 241 5.44 6.20 9.57
N ARG A 242 5.84 5.58 8.46
CA ARG A 242 5.79 6.19 7.13
C ARG A 242 4.35 6.49 6.70
N SER A 243 3.43 5.55 6.90
CA SER A 243 2.05 5.68 6.43
C SER A 243 1.23 6.63 7.28
N MET A 244 1.54 6.74 8.58
CA MET A 244 0.86 7.67 9.50
C MET A 244 1.00 9.12 9.04
N VAL A 245 2.19 9.50 8.56
CA VAL A 245 2.44 10.85 8.03
C VAL A 245 1.49 11.15 6.87
N PHE A 246 1.31 10.21 5.93
CA PHE A 246 0.39 10.39 4.80
C PHE A 246 -1.07 10.45 5.22
N VAL A 247 -1.50 9.58 6.14
CA VAL A 247 -2.87 9.60 6.68
C VAL A 247 -3.20 10.96 7.27
N ARG A 248 -2.29 11.55 8.05
CA ARG A 248 -2.51 12.84 8.70
C ARG A 248 -2.37 14.03 7.76
N ALA A 249 -1.32 14.05 6.93
CA ALA A 249 -1.12 15.14 5.98
C ALA A 249 -2.30 15.28 5.00
N ALA A 250 -2.83 14.15 4.53
CA ALA A 250 -3.98 14.14 3.61
C ALA A 250 -5.35 14.10 4.32
N ASN A 251 -5.40 14.13 5.66
CA ASN A 251 -6.62 13.98 6.47
C ASN A 251 -7.50 12.81 6.00
N VAL A 252 -6.87 11.65 5.79
CA VAL A 252 -7.53 10.47 5.22
C VAL A 252 -8.57 9.93 6.20
N THR A 253 -9.76 9.66 5.68
CA THR A 253 -10.88 9.09 6.43
C THR A 253 -11.25 7.70 5.92
N PRO A 254 -12.00 6.90 6.70
CA PRO A 254 -12.55 5.64 6.22
C PRO A 254 -13.45 5.79 4.97
N PHE A 255 -13.95 6.98 4.65
CA PHE A 255 -14.80 7.21 3.48
C PHE A 255 -14.01 7.49 2.20
N ASP A 256 -12.71 7.73 2.32
CA ASP A 256 -11.86 7.99 1.17
C ASP A 256 -11.58 6.71 0.36
N ARG A 257 -11.28 6.94 -0.91
CA ARG A 257 -10.93 5.90 -1.88
C ARG A 257 -9.64 6.31 -2.58
N LEU A 258 -8.55 5.65 -2.25
CA LEU A 258 -7.21 5.88 -2.79
C LEU A 258 -7.02 5.08 -4.08
N TYR A 259 -6.92 5.76 -5.22
CA TYR A 259 -6.50 5.14 -6.46
C TYR A 259 -5.00 4.84 -6.44
N CYS A 260 -4.64 3.57 -6.59
CA CYS A 260 -3.27 3.06 -6.58
C CYS A 260 -2.95 2.36 -7.91
N PRO A 261 -2.34 3.08 -8.87
CA PRO A 261 -1.83 2.48 -10.11
C PRO A 261 -0.38 1.99 -9.99
N LEU A 262 0.24 2.19 -8.83
CA LEU A 262 1.65 1.88 -8.60
C LEU A 262 1.81 0.41 -8.16
N PRO A 263 2.95 -0.24 -8.49
CA PRO A 263 3.15 -1.64 -8.14
C PRO A 263 3.19 -1.89 -6.62
N LEU A 264 2.50 -2.93 -6.17
CA LEU A 264 2.46 -3.36 -4.77
C LEU A 264 3.80 -3.96 -4.31
N TYR A 265 4.68 -4.37 -5.24
CA TYR A 265 6.04 -4.80 -4.90
C TYR A 265 7.01 -3.64 -4.64
N HIS A 266 6.56 -2.39 -4.75
CA HIS A 266 7.34 -1.19 -4.40
C HIS A 266 6.82 -0.51 -3.13
N THR A 267 7.67 0.31 -2.50
CA THR A 267 7.32 1.03 -1.27
C THR A 267 6.10 1.94 -1.44
N SER A 268 5.92 2.58 -2.60
CA SER A 268 4.76 3.45 -2.85
C SER A 268 3.44 2.67 -2.81
N GLY A 269 3.24 1.71 -3.72
CA GLY A 269 2.02 0.91 -3.77
C GLY A 269 1.89 -0.03 -2.56
N GLY A 270 2.94 -0.79 -2.26
CA GLY A 270 2.93 -1.82 -1.23
C GLY A 270 2.92 -1.26 0.19
N VAL A 271 3.86 -0.39 0.54
CA VAL A 271 3.99 0.09 1.94
C VAL A 271 3.04 1.24 2.20
N VAL A 272 3.05 2.29 1.37
CA VAL A 272 2.30 3.52 1.64
C VAL A 272 0.81 3.34 1.38
N ALA A 273 0.38 2.82 0.22
CA ALA A 273 -1.05 2.71 -0.05
C ALA A 273 -1.75 1.71 0.90
N VAL A 274 -1.15 0.54 1.12
CA VAL A 274 -1.68 -0.46 2.06
C VAL A 274 -1.60 0.06 3.50
N GLY A 275 -0.51 0.72 3.90
CA GLY A 275 -0.41 1.30 5.23
C GLY A 275 -1.43 2.39 5.51
N VAL A 276 -1.74 3.24 4.52
CA VAL A 276 -2.82 4.24 4.61
C VAL A 276 -4.17 3.56 4.81
N MET A 277 -4.47 2.50 4.04
CA MET A 277 -5.68 1.69 4.22
C MET A 277 -5.74 1.06 5.62
N LEU A 278 -4.65 0.44 6.10
CA LEU A 278 -4.59 -0.20 7.41
C LEU A 278 -4.86 0.79 8.56
N LEU A 279 -4.31 2.00 8.46
CA LEU A 279 -4.40 3.00 9.53
C LEU A 279 -5.69 3.83 9.50
N SER A 280 -6.32 3.99 8.33
CA SER A 280 -7.50 4.86 8.16
C SER A 280 -8.78 4.10 7.84
N GLY A 281 -8.70 2.84 7.39
CA GLY A 281 -9.82 2.09 6.87
C GLY A 281 -10.38 2.60 5.53
N CYS A 282 -9.66 3.48 4.83
CA CYS A 282 -10.04 3.92 3.49
C CYS A 282 -10.02 2.73 2.50
N SER A 283 -10.69 2.87 1.36
CA SER A 283 -10.61 1.85 0.30
C SER A 283 -9.42 2.11 -0.62
N ILE A 284 -8.84 1.07 -1.20
CA ILE A 284 -7.89 1.14 -2.32
C ILE A 284 -8.63 0.77 -3.61
N SER A 285 -8.61 1.68 -4.58
CA SER A 285 -8.93 1.38 -5.97
C SER A 285 -7.64 0.96 -6.67
N LEU A 286 -7.46 -0.33 -6.88
CA LEU A 286 -6.22 -0.91 -7.36
C LEU A 286 -6.27 -1.07 -8.88
N ALA A 287 -5.28 -0.53 -9.59
CA ALA A 287 -5.06 -0.87 -10.98
C ALA A 287 -4.00 -1.97 -11.10
N ARG A 288 -4.13 -2.83 -12.10
CA ARG A 288 -3.14 -3.87 -12.42
C ARG A 288 -1.76 -3.27 -12.73
N LYS A 289 -1.76 -2.17 -13.47
CA LYS A 289 -0.58 -1.35 -13.81
C LYS A 289 -1.02 0.07 -14.15
N PHE A 290 -0.08 1.01 -14.11
CA PHE A 290 -0.34 2.37 -14.58
C PHE A 290 -0.66 2.39 -16.09
N SER A 291 -1.65 3.19 -16.46
CA SER A 291 -2.03 3.49 -17.85
C SER A 291 -2.49 4.93 -17.93
N THR A 292 -1.92 5.71 -18.85
CA THR A 292 -2.36 7.09 -19.12
C THR A 292 -3.76 7.13 -19.72
N THR A 293 -4.12 6.16 -20.58
CA THR A 293 -5.41 6.13 -21.28
C THR A 293 -6.57 5.72 -20.39
N HIS A 294 -6.30 4.89 -19.36
CA HIS A 294 -7.34 4.42 -18.43
C HIS A 294 -7.34 5.17 -17.09
N PHE A 295 -6.36 6.03 -16.83
CA PHE A 295 -6.18 6.68 -15.54
C PHE A 295 -7.46 7.35 -15.02
N TRP A 296 -8.02 8.30 -15.78
CA TRP A 296 -9.20 9.04 -15.34
C TRP A 296 -10.49 8.22 -15.41
N SER A 297 -10.59 7.25 -16.33
CA SER A 297 -11.73 6.34 -16.37
C SER A 297 -11.78 5.46 -15.12
N ASP A 298 -10.63 4.98 -14.64
CA ASP A 298 -10.54 4.13 -13.46
C ASP A 298 -10.81 4.94 -12.18
N VAL A 299 -10.23 6.14 -12.07
CA VAL A 299 -10.51 7.10 -11.00
C VAL A 299 -12.00 7.36 -10.89
N ARG A 300 -12.68 7.62 -12.01
CA ARG A 300 -14.11 7.90 -12.03
C ARG A 300 -14.95 6.65 -11.74
N ALA A 301 -14.66 5.53 -12.39
CA ALA A 301 -15.40 4.28 -12.22
C ALA A 301 -15.39 3.76 -10.76
N THR A 302 -14.33 4.10 -10.03
CA THR A 302 -14.19 3.75 -8.61
C THR A 302 -14.49 4.89 -7.67
N GLU A 303 -14.90 6.06 -8.20
CA GLU A 303 -15.18 7.29 -7.46
C GLU A 303 -14.04 7.58 -6.46
N ALA A 304 -12.80 7.47 -6.94
CA ALA A 304 -11.62 7.69 -6.13
C ALA A 304 -11.54 9.15 -5.68
N THR A 305 -11.37 9.36 -4.37
CA THR A 305 -11.27 10.69 -3.77
C THR A 305 -9.81 11.14 -3.61
N MET A 306 -8.87 10.22 -3.80
CA MET A 306 -7.43 10.48 -3.72
C MET A 306 -6.71 9.65 -4.77
N VAL A 307 -5.57 10.15 -5.24
CA VAL A 307 -4.69 9.46 -6.18
C VAL A 307 -3.31 9.36 -5.56
N GLN A 308 -2.72 8.16 -5.60
CA GLN A 308 -1.30 8.03 -5.38
C GLN A 308 -0.53 8.26 -6.68
N TYR A 309 0.47 9.14 -6.65
CA TYR A 309 1.30 9.43 -7.82
C TYR A 309 2.79 9.40 -7.49
N ILE A 310 3.58 9.40 -8.57
CA ILE A 310 5.01 9.71 -8.58
C ILE A 310 5.25 10.76 -9.67
N GLY A 311 6.33 11.55 -9.58
CA GLY A 311 6.56 12.66 -10.50
C GLY A 311 6.52 12.29 -11.98
N GLU A 312 7.06 11.12 -12.33
CA GLU A 312 7.06 10.62 -13.72
C GLU A 312 5.64 10.31 -14.23
N MET A 313 4.76 9.83 -13.34
CA MET A 313 3.34 9.62 -13.65
C MET A 313 2.66 10.94 -14.00
N CYS A 314 2.89 11.99 -13.21
CA CYS A 314 2.37 13.32 -13.48
C CYS A 314 2.86 13.85 -14.83
N ARG A 315 4.15 13.62 -15.17
CA ARG A 315 4.71 13.99 -16.47
C ARG A 315 3.96 13.29 -17.61
N TYR A 316 3.70 11.99 -17.50
CA TYR A 316 2.93 11.26 -18.51
C TYR A 316 1.49 11.76 -18.66
N LEU A 317 0.82 12.07 -17.55
CA LEU A 317 -0.54 12.61 -17.57
C LEU A 317 -0.61 14.00 -18.21
N LEU A 318 0.37 14.87 -17.92
CA LEU A 318 0.46 16.22 -18.51
C LEU A 318 0.73 16.21 -20.02
N HIS A 319 1.33 15.14 -20.55
CA HIS A 319 1.57 14.97 -21.98
C HIS A 319 0.49 14.13 -22.69
N ALA A 320 -0.48 13.58 -21.96
CA ALA A 320 -1.59 12.86 -22.56
C ALA A 320 -2.51 13.85 -23.31
N PRO A 321 -3.19 13.41 -24.39
CA PRO A 321 -4.21 14.21 -25.03
C PRO A 321 -5.29 14.64 -24.02
N PRO A 322 -5.74 15.91 -24.03
CA PRO A 322 -6.80 16.36 -23.13
C PRO A 322 -8.07 15.51 -23.28
N SER A 323 -8.76 15.31 -22.17
CA SER A 323 -10.00 14.54 -22.09
C SER A 323 -11.02 15.27 -21.22
N ASP A 324 -12.32 15.13 -21.54
CA ASP A 324 -13.39 15.63 -20.68
C ASP A 324 -13.35 15.01 -19.27
N LEU A 325 -12.73 13.84 -19.14
CA LEU A 325 -12.54 13.15 -17.87
C LEU A 325 -11.52 13.84 -16.95
N ASP A 326 -10.62 14.67 -17.49
CA ASP A 326 -9.58 15.37 -16.71
C ASP A 326 -10.20 16.26 -15.61
N ARG A 327 -11.37 16.85 -15.89
CA ARG A 327 -12.10 17.73 -14.96
C ARG A 327 -13.30 17.06 -14.29
N ALA A 328 -13.74 15.91 -14.80
CA ALA A 328 -14.94 15.21 -14.34
C ALA A 328 -14.64 14.17 -13.25
N ASN A 329 -13.92 14.58 -12.20
CA ASN A 329 -13.50 13.73 -11.08
C ASN A 329 -13.75 14.42 -9.71
N VAL A 330 -13.66 13.64 -8.64
CA VAL A 330 -13.87 14.09 -7.24
C VAL A 330 -12.57 14.03 -6.42
N VAL A 331 -11.42 13.99 -7.10
CA VAL A 331 -10.13 13.86 -6.45
C VAL A 331 -9.88 15.14 -5.64
N LYS A 332 -9.70 14.98 -4.33
CA LYS A 332 -9.28 16.07 -3.46
C LYS A 332 -7.86 16.44 -3.84
N LEU A 333 -7.55 17.74 -3.82
CA LEU A 333 -6.18 18.23 -3.84
C LEU A 333 -5.52 17.78 -2.52
N SER A 334 -4.98 16.56 -2.51
CA SER A 334 -4.27 16.01 -1.36
C SER A 334 -2.80 15.82 -1.73
N GLU A 335 -1.92 16.28 -0.85
CA GLU A 335 -0.47 16.28 -1.01
C GLU A 335 0.13 14.87 -0.87
N PHE A 336 -0.34 13.91 -1.65
CA PHE A 336 0.28 12.60 -1.74
C PHE A 336 1.57 12.68 -2.58
N GLN A 337 2.63 13.20 -1.94
CA GLN A 337 3.97 13.55 -2.46
C GLN A 337 4.08 14.91 -3.14
N SER A 338 4.50 15.95 -2.41
CA SER A 338 5.02 17.24 -2.92
C SER A 338 5.05 17.37 -4.46
N LEU A 339 4.01 17.96 -5.05
CA LEU A 339 4.07 18.35 -6.45
C LEU A 339 5.23 19.33 -6.64
N VAL A 340 5.98 19.21 -7.73
CA VAL A 340 6.83 20.31 -8.19
C VAL A 340 5.88 21.50 -8.47
N PRO A 341 6.17 22.73 -7.99
CA PRO A 341 5.23 23.87 -8.02
C PRO A 341 4.59 24.18 -9.39
N ARG A 342 5.23 23.79 -10.50
CA ARG A 342 4.68 23.96 -11.87
C ARG A 342 3.43 23.12 -12.17
N VAL A 343 3.17 22.04 -11.44
CA VAL A 343 2.00 21.17 -11.69
C VAL A 343 0.75 21.71 -10.99
N GLN A 344 0.92 22.44 -9.87
CA GLN A 344 -0.19 23.01 -9.09
C GLN A 344 -0.92 24.14 -9.84
N SER A 345 -0.24 24.87 -10.74
CA SER A 345 -0.84 26.06 -11.36
C SER A 345 -1.67 25.79 -12.62
N HIS A 346 -1.62 24.58 -13.20
CA HIS A 346 -2.16 24.33 -14.54
C HIS A 346 -3.10 23.11 -14.69
N THR A 347 -3.38 22.35 -13.63
CA THR A 347 -4.02 21.03 -13.83
C THR A 347 -4.99 20.55 -12.75
N PHE A 348 -5.47 21.41 -11.86
CA PHE A 348 -6.51 21.04 -10.88
C PHE A 348 -7.55 22.14 -10.75
#